data_AF-A0A2V8RY23-F1
#
_entry.id   AF-A0A2V8RY23-F1
#
_cell.length_a   1.000
_cell.length_b   1.000
_cell.length_c   1.000
_cell.angle_alpha   90.00
_cell.angle_beta   90.00
_cell.angle_gamma   90.00
#
_symmetry.space_group_name_H-M   'P 1'
#
loop_
_entity.id
_entity.type
_entity.pdbx_description
1 polymer ?
#
loop_
_entity_poly.entity_id
_entity_poly.type
_entity_poly.pdbx_seq_one_letter_code
_entity_poly.pdbx_strand_id
1 'polypeptide(L)'
;MSYDPPRELNPKPTKDPLEVELVYNVRTCGTCNFFWPENTAIQPYGPYPSYDFNSNTPKEQEPVGAPKSFVWLQGTTRQPTFPDAEVMDGCRKAPIMTIGINPNLTAFAPGTTGASWCYPSFSSDHNTDSWTKYAYYYRYRSVYQEHFDLKFAEKFLLPEGQIKAEKAGVMLDATRKTDAPAYDLRVQYDGEPNPTVIHLAGKLGEPRYVVLVNTRDHFKQGDVLAARLNVPAGHKTDVYGQPIGYYMQMVPVLGSFQKFLVQKGHKDAHLRVGEDVGQLDMVACASPHWGPEWLGGTSQSVNTVISNCTQKNAWALKQLVQTRPAILFLVGQSSWNMFHKAYGHLIQAHPALPNFPEDGPYTLLRLMTQHECRLEFKTKIDGHSYNISTRLVVTPHFSYDTNFLPQFRMSAETLKAFTTAHPDAAKFLHTDARMQVEKPAGGFAAFGIVKDTAAVLAEIKTKFASAASELLAAYYDPHQMMAGLLAEMFSKGQMAYTPAKNGHAGFLSRSDGPCTFCVNDRWSFPQGCPYGKPEEKQYPAGFLNKVAAAMLGGT
;
A
#
# COMPACT_ATOMS: atom_id res chain seq x y z
N MET A 1 -10.44 19.61 18.45
CA MET A 1 -10.94 18.93 17.24
C MET A 1 -11.54 17.60 17.67
N SER A 2 -12.59 17.11 16.99
CA SER A 2 -13.12 15.76 17.17
C SER A 2 -12.99 14.99 15.85
N TYR A 3 -12.93 13.66 15.90
CA TYR A 3 -13.07 12.87 14.68
C TYR A 3 -14.47 13.07 14.09
N ASP A 4 -14.52 13.08 12.76
CA ASP A 4 -15.75 13.12 11.99
C ASP A 4 -15.68 12.06 10.87
N PRO A 5 -16.43 10.94 10.99
CA PRO A 5 -17.39 10.63 12.06
C PRO A 5 -16.73 10.27 13.39
N PRO A 6 -17.49 10.27 14.51
CA PRO A 6 -16.99 9.78 15.80
C PRO A 6 -16.49 8.34 15.70
N ARG A 7 -15.42 8.04 16.46
CA ARG A 7 -14.82 6.71 16.50
C ARG A 7 -15.68 5.74 17.30
N GLU A 8 -15.73 4.48 16.87
CA GLU A 8 -16.52 3.40 17.45
C GLU A 8 -15.65 2.23 17.90
N LEU A 9 -15.89 1.73 19.12
CA LEU A 9 -15.13 0.62 19.71
C LEU A 9 -15.58 -0.76 19.22
N ASN A 10 -16.76 -0.85 18.62
CA ASN A 10 -17.33 -2.10 18.13
C ASN A 10 -18.07 -1.85 16.81
N PRO A 11 -17.96 -2.78 15.83
CA PRO A 11 -18.74 -2.70 14.60
C PRO A 11 -20.25 -2.77 14.90
N LYS A 12 -21.05 -2.01 14.15
CA LYS A 12 -22.52 -2.02 14.22
C LYS A 12 -23.10 -2.70 12.98
N PRO A 13 -24.02 -3.66 13.13
CA PRO A 13 -24.76 -4.21 12.00
C PRO A 13 -25.61 -3.12 11.34
N THR A 14 -25.50 -2.96 10.02
CA THR A 14 -26.27 -1.92 9.29
C THR A 14 -27.47 -2.49 8.53
N LYS A 15 -27.60 -3.83 8.46
CA LYS A 15 -28.51 -4.58 7.57
C LYS A 15 -28.21 -4.38 6.07
N ASP A 16 -27.17 -3.63 5.73
CA ASP A 16 -26.71 -3.48 4.36
C ASP A 16 -25.91 -4.73 3.92
N PRO A 17 -25.69 -4.91 2.61
CA PRO A 17 -24.68 -5.83 2.09
C PRO A 17 -23.30 -5.57 2.69
N LEU A 18 -22.46 -6.61 2.80
CA LEU A 18 -21.18 -6.52 3.54
C LEU A 18 -20.26 -5.42 3.00
N GLU A 19 -20.20 -5.26 1.68
CA GLU A 19 -19.39 -4.22 1.01
C GLU A 19 -19.80 -2.79 1.39
N VAL A 20 -21.07 -2.57 1.73
CA VAL A 20 -21.62 -1.28 2.19
C VAL A 20 -21.43 -1.15 3.71
N GLU A 21 -21.74 -2.21 4.47
CA GLU A 21 -21.53 -2.26 5.92
C GLU A 21 -20.08 -1.94 6.31
N LEU A 22 -19.11 -2.44 5.53
CA LEU A 22 -17.69 -2.19 5.76
C LEU A 22 -17.31 -0.71 5.68
N VAL A 23 -17.96 0.09 4.83
CA VAL A 23 -17.72 1.55 4.76
C VAL A 23 -18.05 2.22 6.09
N TYR A 24 -19.18 1.86 6.69
CA TYR A 24 -19.60 2.43 7.97
C TYR A 24 -18.70 1.99 9.13
N ASN A 25 -18.36 0.70 9.16
CA ASN A 25 -17.67 0.09 10.29
C ASN A 25 -16.14 0.26 10.26
N VAL A 26 -15.53 0.32 9.08
CA VAL A 26 -14.09 0.56 8.97
C VAL A 26 -13.78 2.03 9.19
N ARG A 27 -14.48 2.95 8.50
CA ARG A 27 -14.23 4.40 8.61
C ARG A 27 -14.28 4.91 10.06
N THR A 28 -15.26 4.42 10.84
CA THR A 28 -15.44 4.80 12.25
C THR A 28 -14.57 4.01 13.22
N CYS A 29 -13.81 3.01 12.78
CA CYS A 29 -13.11 2.12 13.71
C CYS A 29 -12.19 2.87 14.68
N GLY A 30 -12.41 2.66 15.98
CA GLY A 30 -11.68 3.24 17.11
C GLY A 30 -11.15 2.21 18.11
N THR A 31 -11.08 0.93 17.72
CA THR A 31 -10.81 -0.18 18.67
C THR A 31 -9.46 -0.12 19.38
N CYS A 32 -8.51 0.67 18.87
CA CYS A 32 -7.18 0.83 19.45
C CYS A 32 -6.98 2.30 19.89
N ASN A 33 -7.59 2.71 21.00
CA ASN A 33 -7.54 4.09 21.51
C ASN A 33 -6.10 4.56 21.86
N PHE A 34 -5.15 3.66 22.11
CA PHE A 34 -3.74 4.04 22.28
C PHE A 34 -3.06 4.44 20.96
N PHE A 35 -3.56 3.91 19.84
CA PHE A 35 -3.02 4.15 18.50
C PHE A 35 -3.74 5.34 17.84
N TRP A 36 -5.06 5.38 17.95
CA TRP A 36 -5.88 6.51 17.52
C TRP A 36 -6.76 6.99 18.69
N PRO A 37 -6.23 7.81 19.62
CA PRO A 37 -6.98 8.29 20.77
C PRO A 37 -8.18 9.14 20.39
N GLU A 38 -9.30 8.95 21.09
CA GLU A 38 -10.53 9.76 20.98
C GLU A 38 -10.25 11.24 21.24
N ASN A 39 -9.45 11.54 22.28
CA ASN A 39 -8.98 12.88 22.53
C ASN A 39 -7.83 13.23 21.56
N THR A 40 -8.15 14.03 20.55
CA THR A 40 -7.18 14.47 19.54
C THR A 40 -5.99 15.26 20.11
N ALA A 41 -6.12 15.83 21.32
CA ALA A 41 -5.02 16.56 21.97
C ALA A 41 -3.84 15.65 22.39
N ILE A 42 -4.04 14.34 22.46
CA ILE A 42 -3.00 13.36 22.80
C ILE A 42 -2.59 12.50 21.60
N GLN A 43 -3.00 12.87 20.39
CA GLN A 43 -2.72 12.11 19.18
C GLN A 43 -1.25 12.29 18.73
N PRO A 44 -0.44 11.22 18.61
CA PRO A 44 0.99 11.31 18.27
C PRO A 44 1.32 11.72 16.83
N TYR A 45 0.46 11.45 15.85
CA TYR A 45 0.90 11.56 14.45
C TYR A 45 0.63 12.91 13.78
N GLY A 46 -0.36 13.69 14.22
CA GLY A 46 -0.80 14.91 13.53
C GLY A 46 -1.24 16.04 14.48
N PRO A 47 -2.19 16.90 14.08
CA PRO A 47 -3.04 16.79 12.88
C PRO A 47 -2.33 17.09 11.56
N TYR A 48 -2.99 16.76 10.45
CA TYR A 48 -2.48 16.92 9.08
C TYR A 48 -3.30 17.90 8.25
N PRO A 49 -2.68 18.65 7.31
CA PRO A 49 -3.42 19.35 6.28
C PRO A 49 -4.43 18.44 5.60
N SER A 50 -5.60 18.97 5.33
CA SER A 50 -6.71 18.18 4.81
C SER A 50 -7.52 18.98 3.80
N TYR A 51 -8.21 18.25 2.93
CA TYR A 51 -9.08 18.81 1.91
C TYR A 51 -10.36 18.00 1.83
N ASP A 52 -11.41 18.58 1.28
CA ASP A 52 -12.66 17.88 0.97
C ASP A 52 -13.05 18.08 -0.49
N PHE A 53 -13.84 17.16 -1.00
CA PHE A 53 -14.48 17.30 -2.30
C PHE A 53 -15.64 18.29 -2.22
N ASN A 54 -15.80 19.05 -3.30
CA ASN A 54 -16.91 19.98 -3.45
C ASN A 54 -18.20 19.30 -3.95
N SER A 55 -18.21 17.96 -4.09
CA SER A 55 -19.36 17.16 -4.52
C SER A 55 -19.18 15.69 -4.10
N ASN A 56 -20.27 14.92 -4.05
CA ASN A 56 -20.24 13.48 -3.74
C ASN A 56 -19.33 12.66 -4.65
N THR A 57 -19.32 13.03 -5.93
CA THR A 57 -18.57 12.37 -6.99
C THR A 57 -17.81 13.44 -7.78
N PRO A 58 -16.63 13.89 -7.30
CA PRO A 58 -15.88 14.97 -7.94
C PRO A 58 -15.50 14.60 -9.37
N LYS A 59 -15.41 15.63 -10.23
CA LYS A 59 -14.80 15.50 -11.54
C LYS A 59 -13.29 15.51 -11.37
N GLU A 60 -12.69 14.35 -11.55
CA GLU A 60 -11.25 14.14 -11.48
C GLU A 60 -10.61 14.39 -12.85
N GLN A 61 -9.32 14.72 -12.82
CA GLN A 61 -8.45 14.76 -13.97
C GLN A 61 -7.64 13.46 -14.04
N GLU A 62 -7.31 13.05 -15.25
CA GLU A 62 -6.43 11.91 -15.49
C GLU A 62 -5.02 12.40 -15.80
N PRO A 63 -3.97 11.68 -15.41
CA PRO A 63 -2.60 12.03 -15.74
C PRO A 63 -2.35 11.93 -17.25
N VAL A 64 -1.64 12.92 -17.81
CA VAL A 64 -1.13 12.85 -19.19
C VAL A 64 0.29 12.29 -19.18
N GLY A 65 0.48 11.11 -19.76
CA GLY A 65 1.78 10.43 -19.79
C GLY A 65 2.14 9.80 -18.44
N ALA A 66 3.38 9.97 -17.99
CA ALA A 66 3.88 9.44 -16.72
C ALA A 66 4.45 10.57 -15.82
N PRO A 67 3.61 11.53 -15.40
CA PRO A 67 4.08 12.66 -14.62
C PRO A 67 4.49 12.24 -13.21
N LYS A 68 5.47 12.96 -12.61
CA LYS A 68 5.83 12.80 -11.20
C LYS A 68 4.72 13.23 -10.25
N SER A 69 3.86 14.15 -10.68
CA SER A 69 2.67 14.65 -10.00
C SER A 69 1.82 15.42 -11.02
N PHE A 70 0.50 15.44 -10.85
CA PHE A 70 -0.44 16.17 -11.71
C PHE A 70 -1.59 16.75 -10.88
N VAL A 71 -2.22 17.82 -11.37
CA VAL A 71 -3.45 18.34 -10.74
C VAL A 71 -4.54 17.29 -10.92
N TRP A 72 -4.98 16.69 -9.82
CA TRP A 72 -6.02 15.66 -9.83
C TRP A 72 -7.41 16.28 -9.77
N LEU A 73 -7.64 17.22 -8.85
CA LEU A 73 -8.91 17.93 -8.74
C LEU A 73 -8.77 19.27 -8.00
N GLN A 74 -9.84 20.05 -8.01
CA GLN A 74 -9.98 21.22 -7.14
C GLN A 74 -10.73 20.87 -5.86
N GLY A 75 -10.07 21.07 -4.73
CA GLY A 75 -10.62 20.81 -3.40
C GLY A 75 -10.79 22.10 -2.59
N THR A 76 -11.41 21.95 -1.42
CA THR A 76 -11.46 23.01 -0.40
C THR A 76 -10.74 22.52 0.84
N THR A 77 -9.81 23.30 1.38
CA THR A 77 -9.10 22.92 2.62
C THR A 77 -10.08 22.78 3.78
N ARG A 78 -9.75 21.87 4.69
CA ARG A 78 -10.51 21.60 5.91
C ARG A 78 -9.67 21.90 7.14
N GLN A 79 -10.33 21.86 8.30
CA GLN A 79 -9.59 21.87 9.55
C GLN A 79 -8.62 20.69 9.55
N PRO A 80 -7.36 20.88 9.96
CA PRO A 80 -6.40 19.78 10.01
C PRO A 80 -7.01 18.58 10.72
N THR A 81 -6.87 17.39 10.11
CA THR A 81 -7.53 16.18 10.59
C THR A 81 -6.56 15.02 10.64
N PHE A 82 -7.08 13.87 11.06
CA PHE A 82 -6.41 12.58 11.02
C PHE A 82 -7.07 11.73 9.93
N PRO A 83 -6.30 10.90 9.22
CA PRO A 83 -6.88 10.06 8.18
C PRO A 83 -7.91 9.09 8.76
N ASP A 84 -8.98 8.88 8.00
CA ASP A 84 -9.92 7.80 8.25
C ASP A 84 -9.23 6.46 8.00
N ALA A 85 -9.71 5.40 8.67
CA ALA A 85 -9.24 4.05 8.34
C ALA A 85 -9.68 3.67 6.93
N GLU A 86 -8.85 2.91 6.21
CA GLU A 86 -9.04 2.61 4.79
C GLU A 86 -9.79 1.29 4.61
N VAL A 87 -10.91 1.33 3.86
CA VAL A 87 -11.42 0.13 3.18
C VAL A 87 -10.54 -0.14 1.95
N MET A 88 -10.75 -1.28 1.30
CA MET A 88 -10.04 -1.64 0.07
C MET A 88 -10.10 -0.50 -0.95
N ASP A 89 -9.01 -0.28 -1.67
CA ASP A 89 -8.96 0.57 -2.84
C ASP A 89 -9.38 -0.24 -4.08
N GLY A 90 -10.28 0.32 -4.89
CA GLY A 90 -10.64 -0.22 -6.20
C GLY A 90 -11.89 -1.09 -6.26
N CYS A 91 -12.05 -1.83 -7.37
CA CYS A 91 -13.22 -2.67 -7.62
C CYS A 91 -13.34 -3.79 -6.57
N ARG A 92 -14.50 -3.86 -5.91
CA ARG A 92 -14.86 -4.89 -4.93
C ARG A 92 -14.92 -6.32 -5.49
N LYS A 93 -14.83 -6.49 -6.81
CA LYS A 93 -14.83 -7.79 -7.49
C LYS A 93 -13.63 -7.95 -8.43
N ALA A 94 -12.55 -7.22 -8.17
CA ALA A 94 -11.29 -7.38 -8.88
C ALA A 94 -10.78 -8.83 -8.73
N PRO A 95 -10.35 -9.48 -9.83
CA PRO A 95 -9.84 -10.85 -9.76
C PRO A 95 -8.42 -10.94 -9.19
N ILE A 96 -7.68 -9.84 -9.17
CA ILE A 96 -6.38 -9.74 -8.52
C ILE A 96 -6.55 -8.88 -7.26
N MET A 97 -5.99 -9.33 -6.15
CA MET A 97 -5.96 -8.57 -4.91
C MET A 97 -4.53 -8.49 -4.38
N THR A 98 -4.15 -7.36 -3.79
CA THR A 98 -2.92 -7.23 -2.99
C THR A 98 -3.29 -6.93 -1.55
N ILE A 99 -2.62 -7.56 -0.58
CA ILE A 99 -2.77 -7.23 0.84
C ILE A 99 -1.41 -6.86 1.44
N GLY A 100 -1.28 -5.61 1.86
CA GLY A 100 -0.15 -5.05 2.58
C GLY A 100 -0.29 -5.09 4.11
N ILE A 101 0.56 -4.31 4.78
CA ILE A 101 0.57 -4.22 6.24
C ILE A 101 -0.49 -3.22 6.71
N ASN A 102 -0.31 -1.95 6.33
CA ASN A 102 -1.14 -0.82 6.70
C ASN A 102 -0.93 0.35 5.73
N PRO A 103 -1.90 1.28 5.63
CA PRO A 103 -1.74 2.51 4.86
C PRO A 103 -0.60 3.37 5.38
N ASN A 104 0.17 3.97 4.46
CA ASN A 104 1.31 4.81 4.81
C ASN A 104 0.88 6.22 5.22
N LEU A 105 1.43 6.72 6.33
CA LEU A 105 1.18 8.07 6.81
C LEU A 105 2.23 9.05 6.29
N THR A 106 2.30 9.22 4.97
CA THR A 106 3.38 9.94 4.26
C THR A 106 3.61 11.38 4.77
N ALA A 107 2.56 12.10 5.18
CA ALA A 107 2.68 13.44 5.77
C ALA A 107 3.48 13.50 7.10
N PHE A 108 3.74 12.34 7.71
CA PHE A 108 4.59 12.21 8.90
C PHE A 108 6.09 12.29 8.56
N ALA A 109 6.47 11.96 7.32
CA ALA A 109 7.85 11.95 6.88
C ALA A 109 8.48 13.35 6.96
N PRO A 110 9.79 13.47 7.25
CA PRO A 110 10.48 14.74 7.15
C PRO A 110 10.66 15.16 5.68
N GLY A 111 11.08 16.40 5.48
CA GLY A 111 11.37 17.01 4.19
C GLY A 111 10.13 17.56 3.47
N THR A 112 10.37 18.08 2.25
CA THR A 112 9.35 18.76 1.45
C THR A 112 8.19 17.85 1.07
N THR A 113 8.45 16.54 1.01
CA THR A 113 7.44 15.49 0.86
C THR A 113 6.42 15.60 2.00
N GLY A 114 6.78 15.29 3.25
CA GLY A 114 5.77 15.31 4.32
C GLY A 114 5.20 16.69 4.65
N ALA A 115 5.88 17.77 4.25
CA ALA A 115 5.39 19.14 4.38
C ALA A 115 4.20 19.46 3.45
N SER A 116 4.16 18.85 2.26
CA SER A 116 3.13 19.12 1.25
C SER A 116 1.95 18.14 1.27
N TRP A 117 2.12 16.95 1.84
CA TRP A 117 1.07 15.92 1.85
C TRP A 117 -0.15 16.34 2.66
N CYS A 118 -1.32 15.94 2.13
CA CYS A 118 -2.61 16.18 2.74
C CYS A 118 -3.48 14.91 2.65
N TYR A 119 -4.52 14.84 3.48
CA TYR A 119 -5.46 13.72 3.47
C TYR A 119 -6.88 14.19 3.18
N PRO A 120 -7.69 13.37 2.50
CA PRO A 120 -9.10 13.67 2.34
C PRO A 120 -9.78 13.70 3.71
N SER A 121 -10.68 14.66 3.87
CA SER A 121 -11.64 14.76 4.94
C SER A 121 -13.00 14.73 4.28
N PHE A 122 -13.86 13.78 4.67
CA PHE A 122 -15.17 13.61 4.06
C PHE A 122 -16.23 14.21 4.99
N SER A 123 -16.61 15.47 4.79
CA SER A 123 -17.71 16.09 5.56
C SER A 123 -19.06 15.91 4.88
N SER A 124 -20.16 16.31 5.51
CA SER A 124 -21.46 16.45 4.83
C SER A 124 -21.78 17.92 4.47
N ASP A 125 -20.76 18.76 4.35
CA ASP A 125 -20.94 20.17 4.02
C ASP A 125 -21.32 20.35 2.54
N HIS A 126 -21.81 21.54 2.19
CA HIS A 126 -22.18 21.90 0.81
C HIS A 126 -23.16 20.92 0.14
N ASN A 127 -24.14 20.40 0.91
CA ASN A 127 -25.14 19.43 0.44
C ASN A 127 -24.52 18.13 -0.11
N THR A 128 -23.38 17.71 0.44
CA THR A 128 -22.75 16.42 0.15
C THR A 128 -23.00 15.43 1.28
N ASP A 129 -22.80 14.14 0.99
CA ASP A 129 -22.88 13.05 1.95
C ASP A 129 -21.47 12.48 2.18
N SER A 130 -21.01 12.53 3.43
CA SER A 130 -19.66 12.09 3.79
C SER A 130 -19.40 10.62 3.46
N TRP A 131 -20.41 9.76 3.61
CA TRP A 131 -20.27 8.31 3.34
C TRP A 131 -20.14 8.03 1.86
N THR A 132 -20.92 8.71 1.03
CA THR A 132 -20.83 8.64 -0.43
C THR A 132 -19.45 9.11 -0.90
N LYS A 133 -18.91 10.22 -0.36
CA LYS A 133 -17.58 10.70 -0.73
C LYS A 133 -16.47 9.72 -0.34
N TYR A 134 -16.53 9.17 0.88
CA TYR A 134 -15.60 8.14 1.34
C TYR A 134 -15.67 6.90 0.42
N ALA A 135 -16.87 6.39 0.16
CA ALA A 135 -17.07 5.21 -0.68
C ALA A 135 -16.60 5.45 -2.13
N TYR A 136 -16.86 6.64 -2.67
CA TYR A 136 -16.42 7.04 -4.01
C TYR A 136 -14.89 7.13 -4.10
N TYR A 137 -14.25 7.78 -3.12
CA TYR A 137 -12.79 7.88 -3.06
C TYR A 137 -12.13 6.50 -3.06
N TYR A 138 -12.50 5.61 -2.13
CA TYR A 138 -11.91 4.27 -2.06
C TYR A 138 -12.35 3.33 -3.21
N ARG A 139 -13.36 3.71 -4.01
CA ARG A 139 -13.68 2.99 -5.25
C ARG A 139 -12.69 3.30 -6.36
N TYR A 140 -12.27 4.55 -6.47
CA TYR A 140 -11.53 5.08 -7.64
C TYR A 140 -10.09 5.48 -7.33
N ARG A 141 -9.69 5.50 -6.06
CA ARG A 141 -8.28 5.59 -5.66
C ARG A 141 -7.51 4.45 -6.31
N SER A 142 -6.36 4.81 -6.86
CA SER A 142 -5.47 3.90 -7.57
C SER A 142 -4.06 4.01 -7.00
N VAL A 143 -3.06 4.33 -7.83
CA VAL A 143 -1.64 4.33 -7.44
C VAL A 143 -1.17 5.65 -6.83
N TYR A 144 -2.08 6.61 -6.65
CA TYR A 144 -1.77 7.98 -6.26
C TYR A 144 -2.09 8.24 -4.79
N GLN A 145 -1.32 9.15 -4.19
CA GLN A 145 -1.66 9.84 -2.94
C GLN A 145 -1.62 11.34 -3.14
N GLU A 146 -2.29 12.07 -2.26
CA GLU A 146 -2.56 13.48 -2.46
C GLU A 146 -1.62 14.41 -1.71
N HIS A 147 -1.32 15.53 -2.36
CA HIS A 147 -0.58 16.62 -1.75
C HIS A 147 -1.06 17.97 -2.26
N PHE A 148 -0.76 19.02 -1.51
CA PHE A 148 -0.87 20.39 -2.00
C PHE A 148 0.41 20.80 -2.73
N ASP A 149 0.33 21.88 -3.52
CA ASP A 149 1.54 22.59 -3.92
C ASP A 149 2.30 23.07 -2.66
N LEU A 150 3.63 22.85 -2.62
CA LEU A 150 4.42 23.21 -1.44
C LEU A 150 4.35 24.70 -1.12
N LYS A 151 4.38 25.58 -2.15
CA LYS A 151 4.28 27.03 -1.94
C LYS A 151 2.90 27.45 -1.46
N PHE A 152 1.85 26.67 -1.75
CA PHE A 152 0.56 26.87 -1.11
C PHE A 152 0.63 26.57 0.39
N ALA A 153 1.19 25.42 0.78
CA ALA A 153 1.33 25.03 2.20
C ALA A 153 2.20 26.02 2.98
N GLU A 154 3.28 26.52 2.38
CA GLU A 154 4.22 27.47 3.00
C GLU A 154 3.57 28.80 3.44
N LYS A 155 2.45 29.19 2.84
CA LYS A 155 1.69 30.39 3.24
C LYS A 155 1.09 30.28 4.65
N PHE A 156 1.01 29.06 5.17
CA PHE A 156 0.38 28.74 6.45
C PHE A 156 1.37 28.22 7.49
N LEU A 157 2.66 28.50 7.30
CA LEU A 157 3.68 28.29 8.32
C LEU A 157 3.46 29.29 9.45
N LEU A 158 3.37 28.78 10.66
CA LEU A 158 3.23 29.62 11.84
C LEU A 158 4.54 30.40 12.07
N PRO A 159 4.48 31.71 12.33
CA PRO A 159 5.67 32.50 12.67
C PRO A 159 6.31 32.03 13.98
N GLU A 160 5.51 31.53 14.92
CA GLU A 160 5.99 31.05 16.20
C GLU A 160 6.70 29.70 16.03
N GLY A 161 7.95 29.62 16.49
CA GLY A 161 8.74 28.40 16.42
C GLY A 161 9.41 28.14 15.06
N GLN A 162 9.42 29.10 14.12
CA GLN A 162 10.23 28.94 12.90
C GLN A 162 11.71 28.77 13.25
N ILE A 163 12.30 27.72 12.69
CA ILE A 163 13.74 27.45 12.77
C ILE A 163 14.36 28.03 11.50
N LYS A 164 15.10 29.13 11.65
CA LYS A 164 15.83 29.76 10.55
C LYS A 164 17.30 29.36 10.60
N ALA A 165 17.89 29.13 9.44
CA ALA A 165 19.30 28.82 9.31
C ALA A 165 20.15 30.03 9.73
N GLU A 166 21.05 29.84 10.70
CA GLU A 166 21.94 30.92 11.17
C GLU A 166 23.02 31.26 10.12
N LYS A 167 23.41 30.26 9.32
CA LYS A 167 24.41 30.33 8.25
C LYS A 167 23.95 29.47 7.07
N ALA A 168 24.63 29.58 5.94
CA ALA A 168 24.46 28.62 4.85
C ALA A 168 25.02 27.24 5.26
N GLY A 169 24.48 26.17 4.68
CA GLY A 169 24.87 24.81 5.04
C GLY A 169 24.06 23.74 4.33
N VAL A 170 24.17 22.49 4.80
CA VAL A 170 23.48 21.32 4.25
C VAL A 170 22.70 20.58 5.34
N MET A 171 21.49 20.12 4.99
CA MET A 171 20.71 19.24 5.86
C MET A 171 21.32 17.84 5.84
N LEU A 172 21.85 17.35 6.95
CA LEU A 172 22.44 16.01 7.02
C LEU A 172 21.40 14.93 7.34
N ASP A 173 20.47 15.22 8.24
CA ASP A 173 19.47 14.25 8.72
C ASP A 173 18.28 14.97 9.36
N ALA A 174 17.09 14.42 9.16
CA ALA A 174 15.84 14.86 9.79
C ALA A 174 14.96 13.66 10.19
N THR A 175 15.56 12.46 10.28
CA THR A 175 14.83 11.21 10.47
C THR A 175 14.12 11.17 11.81
N ARG A 176 12.81 10.90 11.77
CA ARG A 176 12.02 10.60 12.96
C ARG A 176 12.24 9.13 13.33
N LYS A 177 12.52 8.85 14.60
CA LYS A 177 12.81 7.49 15.09
C LYS A 177 11.65 6.84 15.86
N THR A 178 10.71 7.65 16.32
CA THR A 178 9.54 7.22 17.10
C THR A 178 8.35 8.10 16.74
N ASP A 179 7.17 7.72 17.22
CA ASP A 179 5.94 8.50 17.12
C ASP A 179 5.93 9.81 17.94
N ALA A 180 7.05 10.16 18.60
CA ALA A 180 7.15 11.38 19.37
C ALA A 180 6.98 12.64 18.48
N PRO A 181 6.29 13.68 19.00
CA PRO A 181 6.14 14.94 18.31
C PRO A 181 7.45 15.75 18.27
N ALA A 182 8.36 15.49 19.21
CA ALA A 182 9.68 16.09 19.26
C ALA A 182 10.73 15.22 18.55
N TYR A 183 11.64 15.85 17.81
CA TYR A 183 12.73 15.17 17.10
C TYR A 183 13.84 16.18 16.74
N ASP A 184 14.98 15.68 16.29
CA ASP A 184 16.15 16.50 16.00
C ASP A 184 16.40 16.62 14.48
N LEU A 185 16.88 17.78 14.09
CA LEU A 185 17.53 18.00 12.79
C LEU A 185 19.04 18.02 12.98
N ARG A 186 19.78 17.49 12.01
CA ARG A 186 21.23 17.60 11.97
C ARG A 186 21.62 18.37 10.72
N VAL A 187 22.32 19.48 10.91
CA VAL A 187 22.78 20.33 9.82
C VAL A 187 24.29 20.52 9.89
N GLN A 188 24.94 20.72 8.75
CA GLN A 188 26.34 21.11 8.68
C GLN A 188 26.42 22.51 8.08
N TYR A 189 26.77 23.50 8.90
CA TYR A 189 27.02 24.84 8.39
C TYR A 189 28.34 24.90 7.63
N ASP A 190 28.38 25.73 6.59
CA ASP A 190 29.55 25.91 5.74
C ASP A 190 30.74 26.43 6.56
N GLY A 191 31.90 25.80 6.39
CA GLY A 191 33.13 26.15 7.10
C GLY A 191 33.21 25.67 8.55
N GLU A 192 32.17 25.03 9.08
CA GLU A 192 32.22 24.42 10.41
C GLU A 192 32.65 22.94 10.32
N PRO A 193 33.49 22.46 11.26
CA PRO A 193 34.00 21.09 11.20
C PRO A 193 33.00 20.04 11.74
N ASN A 194 32.02 20.48 12.55
CA ASN A 194 31.09 19.58 13.24
C ASN A 194 29.64 19.92 12.89
N PRO A 195 28.75 18.92 12.80
CA PRO A 195 27.32 19.16 12.63
C PRO A 195 26.69 19.84 13.84
N THR A 196 25.74 20.73 13.59
CA THR A 196 24.84 21.30 14.60
C THR A 196 23.59 20.42 14.71
N VAL A 197 23.15 20.15 15.94
CA VAL A 197 21.87 19.47 16.22
C VAL A 197 20.85 20.54 16.64
N ILE A 198 19.72 20.59 15.93
CA ILE A 198 18.62 21.50 16.23
C ILE A 198 17.45 20.69 16.77
N HIS A 199 17.08 20.93 18.02
CA HIS A 199 16.00 20.22 18.68
C HIS A 199 14.63 20.86 18.37
N LEU A 200 13.70 20.08 17.82
CA LEU A 200 12.32 20.49 17.61
C LEU A 200 11.46 20.00 18.77
N ALA A 201 11.12 20.87 19.71
CA ALA A 201 10.44 20.52 20.96
C ALA A 201 8.93 20.20 20.82
N GLY A 202 8.46 19.66 19.69
CA GLY A 202 7.03 19.47 19.37
C GLY A 202 6.19 18.84 20.49
N LYS A 203 4.87 19.08 20.48
CA LYS A 203 3.90 18.55 21.47
C LYS A 203 2.75 17.83 20.79
N LEU A 204 2.13 16.88 21.50
CA LEU A 204 0.95 16.16 21.04
C LEU A 204 -0.22 17.13 20.81
N GLY A 205 -1.00 16.87 19.76
CA GLY A 205 -2.20 17.65 19.43
C GLY A 205 -1.95 19.08 18.94
N GLU A 206 -0.72 19.59 19.00
CA GLU A 206 -0.33 20.87 18.41
C GLU A 206 0.02 20.70 16.92
N PRO A 207 -0.07 21.77 16.10
CA PRO A 207 0.45 21.76 14.74
C PRO A 207 1.91 21.25 14.71
N ARG A 208 2.15 20.19 13.95
CA ARG A 208 3.47 19.53 13.88
C ARG A 208 4.50 20.41 13.20
N TYR A 209 5.77 20.18 13.54
CA TYR A 209 6.89 20.68 12.74
C TYR A 209 6.97 19.94 11.40
N VAL A 210 6.98 20.70 10.32
CA VAL A 210 7.37 20.26 8.98
C VAL A 210 8.78 20.76 8.68
N VAL A 211 9.54 19.98 7.91
CA VAL A 211 10.89 20.33 7.45
C VAL A 211 10.80 20.73 5.99
N LEU A 212 11.39 21.87 5.63
CA LEU A 212 11.25 22.49 4.31
C LEU A 212 12.48 22.29 3.42
N VAL A 213 13.49 21.59 3.92
CA VAL A 213 14.74 21.29 3.22
C VAL A 213 14.98 19.78 3.28
N ASN A 214 15.23 19.13 2.14
CA ASN A 214 15.46 17.68 2.14
C ASN A 214 16.88 17.36 2.58
N THR A 215 17.08 16.12 3.02
CA THR A 215 18.41 15.60 3.32
C THR A 215 19.33 15.72 2.11
N ARG A 216 20.53 16.29 2.33
CA ARG A 216 21.57 16.64 1.36
C ARG A 216 21.30 17.88 0.51
N ASP A 217 20.14 18.52 0.66
CA ASP A 217 19.91 19.82 0.03
C ASP A 217 20.70 20.90 0.79
N HIS A 218 21.28 21.83 0.02
CA HIS A 218 21.95 23.01 0.55
C HIS A 218 20.94 24.13 0.80
N PHE A 219 21.12 24.87 1.89
CA PHE A 219 20.29 25.99 2.31
C PHE A 219 21.14 27.23 2.55
N LYS A 220 20.51 28.41 2.46
CA LYS A 220 21.15 29.70 2.70
C LYS A 220 20.87 30.19 4.12
N GLN A 221 21.72 31.11 4.57
CA GLN A 221 21.46 31.86 5.78
C GLN A 221 20.08 32.55 5.70
N GLY A 222 19.28 32.42 6.75
CA GLY A 222 17.95 33.00 6.86
C GLY A 222 16.82 32.14 6.29
N ASP A 223 17.12 31.06 5.56
CA ASP A 223 16.11 30.12 5.08
C ASP A 223 15.40 29.45 6.27
N VAL A 224 14.09 29.19 6.12
CA VAL A 224 13.32 28.44 7.12
C VAL A 224 13.59 26.96 6.91
N LEU A 225 14.27 26.32 7.86
CA LEU A 225 14.58 24.89 7.82
C LEU A 225 13.39 24.05 8.24
N ALA A 226 12.69 24.50 9.29
CA ALA A 226 11.50 23.85 9.81
C ALA A 226 10.56 24.87 10.46
N ALA A 227 9.28 24.57 10.45
CA ALA A 227 8.26 25.41 11.08
C ALA A 227 7.02 24.58 11.40
N ARG A 228 6.16 25.10 12.26
CA ARG A 228 4.84 24.48 12.50
C ARG A 228 3.91 24.83 11.35
N LEU A 229 3.13 23.87 10.87
CA LEU A 229 2.20 24.06 9.74
C LEU A 229 0.75 23.94 10.19
N ASN A 230 -0.07 24.96 9.89
CA ASN A 230 -1.49 24.94 10.19
C ASN A 230 -2.31 25.50 9.02
N VAL A 231 -2.63 24.64 8.04
CA VAL A 231 -3.47 25.01 6.90
C VAL A 231 -4.93 25.14 7.36
N PRO A 232 -5.54 26.34 7.34
CA PRO A 232 -6.89 26.55 7.83
C PRO A 232 -7.94 26.06 6.81
N ALA A 233 -9.17 25.85 7.29
CA ALA A 233 -10.30 25.49 6.43
C ALA A 233 -10.74 26.65 5.50
N GLY A 234 -11.40 26.31 4.38
CA GLY A 234 -12.12 27.26 3.53
C GLY A 234 -11.34 27.83 2.35
N HIS A 235 -10.10 27.39 2.11
CA HIS A 235 -9.32 27.80 0.95
C HIS A 235 -9.55 26.86 -0.22
N LYS A 236 -9.90 27.40 -1.38
CA LYS A 236 -9.89 26.65 -2.63
C LYS A 236 -8.45 26.44 -3.09
N THR A 237 -8.10 25.22 -3.47
CA THR A 237 -6.76 24.87 -3.94
C THR A 237 -6.80 23.68 -4.88
N ASP A 238 -5.78 23.57 -5.71
CA ASP A 238 -5.52 22.36 -6.49
C ASP A 238 -4.96 21.28 -5.57
N VAL A 239 -5.55 20.09 -5.69
CA VAL A 239 -5.07 18.86 -5.04
C VAL A 239 -4.36 18.04 -6.11
N TYR A 240 -3.13 17.66 -5.82
CA TYR A 240 -2.27 16.95 -6.76
C TYR A 240 -2.27 15.46 -6.43
N GLY A 241 -2.31 14.62 -7.46
CA GLY A 241 -2.08 13.18 -7.36
C GLY A 241 -0.62 12.86 -7.66
N GLN A 242 0.07 12.22 -6.72
CA GLN A 242 1.44 11.74 -6.90
C GLN A 242 1.50 10.21 -6.88
N PRO A 243 2.06 9.55 -7.91
CA PRO A 243 2.20 8.11 -7.91
C PRO A 243 3.17 7.66 -6.81
N ILE A 244 2.76 6.63 -6.06
CA ILE A 244 3.52 6.12 -4.92
C ILE A 244 4.15 4.78 -5.28
N GLY A 245 5.46 4.67 -5.06
CA GLY A 245 6.26 3.48 -5.41
C GLY A 245 5.64 2.17 -4.94
N TYR A 246 5.09 2.14 -3.72
CA TYR A 246 4.37 0.99 -3.18
C TYR A 246 3.22 0.52 -4.11
N TYR A 247 2.27 1.39 -4.44
CA TYR A 247 1.12 1.01 -5.28
C TYR A 247 1.54 0.79 -6.74
N MET A 248 2.61 1.45 -7.19
CA MET A 248 3.14 1.34 -8.54
C MET A 248 3.77 -0.03 -8.84
N GLN A 249 4.13 -0.85 -7.84
CA GLN A 249 4.78 -2.15 -8.09
C GLN A 249 3.93 -3.14 -8.90
N MET A 250 2.61 -3.00 -8.88
CA MET A 250 1.73 -3.82 -9.74
C MET A 250 1.68 -3.35 -11.19
N VAL A 251 2.06 -2.11 -11.50
CA VAL A 251 1.96 -1.55 -12.86
C VAL A 251 2.83 -2.32 -13.86
N PRO A 252 4.13 -2.61 -13.60
CA PRO A 252 4.95 -3.42 -14.50
C PRO A 252 4.44 -4.87 -14.67
N VAL A 253 3.85 -5.44 -13.61
CA VAL A 253 3.24 -6.78 -13.63
C VAL A 253 2.04 -6.80 -14.58
N LEU A 254 1.12 -5.85 -14.42
CA LEU A 254 -0.04 -5.69 -15.29
C LEU A 254 0.38 -5.39 -16.72
N GLY A 255 1.38 -4.53 -16.94
CA GLY A 255 1.88 -4.23 -18.28
C GLY A 255 2.46 -5.46 -18.99
N SER A 256 3.17 -6.33 -18.27
CA SER A 256 3.70 -7.58 -18.83
C SER A 256 2.57 -8.58 -19.13
N PHE A 257 1.61 -8.73 -18.22
CA PHE A 257 0.46 -9.61 -18.44
C PHE A 257 -0.48 -9.09 -19.55
N GLN A 258 -0.67 -7.78 -19.66
CA GLN A 258 -1.43 -7.16 -20.75
C GLN A 258 -0.80 -7.46 -22.11
N LYS A 259 0.53 -7.37 -22.24
CA LYS A 259 1.24 -7.77 -23.48
C LYS A 259 0.94 -9.23 -23.83
N PHE A 260 0.92 -10.12 -22.84
CA PHE A 260 0.52 -11.51 -23.03
C PHE A 260 -0.93 -11.65 -23.50
N LEU A 261 -1.89 -10.93 -22.91
CA LEU A 261 -3.29 -10.94 -23.35
C LEU A 261 -3.46 -10.45 -24.80
N VAL A 262 -2.74 -9.39 -25.18
CA VAL A 262 -2.72 -8.88 -26.56
C VAL A 262 -2.19 -9.94 -27.52
N GLN A 263 -1.13 -10.67 -27.15
CA GLN A 263 -0.61 -11.81 -27.94
C GLN A 263 -1.62 -12.96 -28.05
N LYS A 264 -2.53 -13.11 -27.07
CA LYS A 264 -3.64 -14.08 -27.11
C LYS A 264 -4.90 -13.57 -27.83
N GLY A 265 -4.86 -12.36 -28.41
CA GLY A 265 -5.92 -11.80 -29.24
C GLY A 265 -6.79 -10.74 -28.56
N HIS A 266 -6.56 -10.42 -27.29
CA HIS A 266 -7.28 -9.38 -26.54
C HIS A 266 -6.64 -8.02 -26.77
N LYS A 267 -6.81 -7.46 -27.98
CA LYS A 267 -6.15 -6.22 -28.43
C LYS A 267 -6.58 -4.97 -27.65
N ASP A 268 -7.71 -5.05 -26.97
CA ASP A 268 -8.35 -4.01 -26.16
C ASP A 268 -7.99 -4.11 -24.66
N ALA A 269 -7.08 -5.01 -24.29
CA ALA A 269 -6.62 -5.15 -22.90
C ALA A 269 -6.00 -3.85 -22.38
N HIS A 270 -6.61 -3.28 -21.34
CA HIS A 270 -6.17 -2.08 -20.64
C HIS A 270 -6.25 -2.31 -19.13
N LEU A 271 -5.31 -3.09 -18.61
CA LEU A 271 -5.33 -3.52 -17.21
C LEU A 271 -4.84 -2.40 -16.30
N ARG A 272 -5.57 -2.14 -15.21
CA ARG A 272 -5.18 -1.08 -14.27
C ARG A 272 -5.45 -1.42 -12.81
N VAL A 273 -4.59 -0.88 -11.94
CA VAL A 273 -4.83 -0.84 -10.50
C VAL A 273 -6.09 -0.01 -10.21
N GLY A 274 -6.90 -0.43 -9.25
CA GLY A 274 -8.20 0.18 -8.96
C GLY A 274 -9.36 -0.45 -9.75
N GLU A 275 -9.11 -1.05 -10.91
CA GLU A 275 -10.12 -1.86 -11.61
C GLU A 275 -9.79 -3.35 -11.57
N ASP A 276 -8.68 -3.78 -12.16
CA ASP A 276 -8.31 -5.19 -12.26
C ASP A 276 -7.57 -5.70 -11.03
N VAL A 277 -7.02 -4.78 -10.24
CA VAL A 277 -6.36 -5.04 -8.95
C VAL A 277 -7.06 -4.24 -7.86
N GLY A 278 -7.59 -4.93 -6.85
CA GLY A 278 -8.02 -4.33 -5.59
C GLY A 278 -6.87 -4.32 -4.58
N GLN A 279 -6.68 -3.23 -3.85
CA GLN A 279 -5.57 -3.10 -2.89
C GLN A 279 -6.09 -2.91 -1.48
N LEU A 280 -5.53 -3.65 -0.54
CA LEU A 280 -5.96 -3.69 0.83
C LEU A 280 -4.76 -3.82 1.74
N ASP A 281 -4.97 -3.62 3.04
CA ASP A 281 -4.00 -3.86 4.09
C ASP A 281 -4.58 -4.76 5.18
N MET A 282 -3.70 -5.47 5.89
CA MET A 282 -4.10 -6.26 7.07
C MET A 282 -4.63 -5.38 8.20
N VAL A 283 -4.14 -4.15 8.31
CA VAL A 283 -4.53 -3.13 9.28
C VAL A 283 -5.07 -1.91 8.54
N ALA A 284 -6.32 -1.53 8.81
CA ALA A 284 -7.00 -0.46 8.08
C ALA A 284 -6.54 0.96 8.48
N CYS A 285 -6.01 1.13 9.68
CA CYS A 285 -5.58 2.44 10.17
C CYS A 285 -4.16 2.77 9.67
N ALA A 286 -3.96 3.99 9.17
CA ALA A 286 -2.66 4.46 8.72
C ALA A 286 -1.64 4.55 9.87
N SER A 287 -0.36 4.30 9.58
CA SER A 287 0.75 4.49 10.52
C SER A 287 1.99 5.02 9.78
N PRO A 288 2.91 5.72 10.46
CA PRO A 288 4.16 6.17 9.84
C PRO A 288 5.10 5.00 9.53
N HIS A 289 5.16 4.02 10.44
CA HIS A 289 5.97 2.82 10.31
C HIS A 289 5.34 1.67 11.12
N TRP A 290 5.83 0.46 10.89
CA TRP A 290 5.38 -0.74 11.58
C TRP A 290 6.39 -1.18 12.66
N GLY A 291 6.05 -0.96 13.93
CA GLY A 291 6.89 -1.39 15.07
C GLY A 291 6.45 -0.79 16.40
N PRO A 292 6.94 -1.32 17.54
CA PRO A 292 6.61 -0.81 18.87
C PRO A 292 6.85 0.69 19.04
N GLU A 293 7.93 1.22 18.49
CA GLU A 293 8.32 2.64 18.55
C GLU A 293 7.32 3.59 17.89
N TRP A 294 6.43 3.03 17.08
CA TRP A 294 5.47 3.74 16.25
C TRP A 294 4.03 3.42 16.59
N LEU A 295 3.75 2.34 17.33
CA LEU A 295 2.43 1.77 17.52
C LEU A 295 2.11 1.58 19.01
N GLY A 296 2.28 2.63 19.80
CA GLY A 296 1.95 2.62 21.23
C GLY A 296 3.02 2.02 22.14
N GLY A 297 4.28 2.08 21.73
CA GLY A 297 5.48 1.88 22.56
C GLY A 297 5.84 0.43 22.91
N THR A 298 5.00 -0.56 22.61
CA THR A 298 5.24 -1.96 23.03
C THR A 298 4.83 -2.98 21.96
N SER A 299 5.47 -4.16 21.98
CA SER A 299 5.06 -5.29 21.14
C SER A 299 3.63 -5.77 21.45
N GLN A 300 3.15 -5.59 22.69
CA GLN A 300 1.78 -5.91 23.06
C GLN A 300 0.77 -4.97 22.39
N SER A 301 1.10 -3.68 22.28
CA SER A 301 0.31 -2.70 21.54
C SER A 301 0.20 -3.11 20.06
N VAL A 302 1.32 -3.46 19.42
CA VAL A 302 1.35 -3.98 18.03
C VAL A 302 0.45 -5.22 17.90
N ASN A 303 0.61 -6.21 18.78
CA ASN A 303 -0.21 -7.43 18.76
C ASN A 303 -1.71 -7.15 18.95
N THR A 304 -2.05 -6.14 19.76
CA THR A 304 -3.44 -5.71 19.97
C THR A 304 -4.02 -5.10 18.70
N VAL A 305 -3.26 -4.26 17.98
CA VAL A 305 -3.68 -3.74 16.67
C VAL A 305 -3.93 -4.87 15.68
N ILE A 306 -2.98 -5.81 15.57
CA ILE A 306 -3.12 -6.99 14.69
C ILE A 306 -4.39 -7.77 15.06
N SER A 307 -4.53 -8.20 16.32
CA SER A 307 -5.67 -9.03 16.73
C SER A 307 -7.00 -8.32 16.49
N ASN A 308 -7.09 -7.02 16.75
CA ASN A 308 -8.30 -6.25 16.48
C ASN A 308 -8.66 -6.21 14.98
N CYS A 309 -7.69 -5.96 14.10
CA CYS A 309 -7.95 -5.85 12.67
C CYS A 309 -8.15 -7.21 11.97
N THR A 310 -7.37 -8.22 12.35
CA THR A 310 -7.32 -9.51 11.64
C THR A 310 -8.22 -10.58 12.23
N GLN A 311 -8.54 -10.51 13.54
CA GLN A 311 -9.34 -11.54 14.22
C GLN A 311 -10.66 -10.97 14.76
N LYS A 312 -10.60 -9.99 15.67
CA LYS A 312 -11.80 -9.46 16.34
C LYS A 312 -12.79 -8.85 15.34
N ASN A 313 -12.32 -7.92 14.52
CA ASN A 313 -13.17 -7.26 13.53
C ASN A 313 -13.06 -7.90 12.13
N ALA A 314 -11.92 -8.54 11.87
CA ALA A 314 -11.62 -9.30 10.65
C ALA A 314 -11.81 -8.49 9.36
N TRP A 315 -11.35 -7.23 9.35
CA TRP A 315 -11.54 -6.29 8.24
C TRP A 315 -10.99 -6.82 6.91
N ALA A 316 -9.78 -7.39 6.95
CA ALA A 316 -9.16 -7.94 5.75
C ALA A 316 -9.90 -9.18 5.24
N LEU A 317 -10.29 -10.09 6.15
CA LEU A 317 -11.00 -11.32 5.78
C LEU A 317 -12.40 -11.02 5.23
N LYS A 318 -13.15 -10.09 5.84
CA LYS A 318 -14.47 -9.67 5.33
C LYS A 318 -14.40 -9.15 3.91
N GLN A 319 -13.36 -8.38 3.60
CA GLN A 319 -13.12 -7.88 2.24
C GLN A 319 -12.64 -8.98 1.29
N LEU A 320 -11.85 -9.94 1.77
CA LEU A 320 -11.46 -11.12 1.00
C LEU A 320 -12.67 -12.00 0.65
N VAL A 321 -13.59 -12.27 1.58
CA VAL A 321 -14.78 -13.10 1.30
C VAL A 321 -15.81 -12.40 0.43
N GLN A 322 -15.86 -11.08 0.49
CA GLN A 322 -16.67 -10.27 -0.41
C GLN A 322 -16.05 -10.26 -1.82
N THR A 323 -14.74 -10.06 -1.91
CA THR A 323 -14.03 -9.96 -3.19
C THR A 323 -13.90 -11.30 -3.88
N ARG A 324 -13.56 -12.39 -3.17
CA ARG A 324 -13.28 -13.72 -3.75
C ARG A 324 -12.30 -13.65 -4.94
N PRO A 325 -11.13 -13.02 -4.78
CA PRO A 325 -10.19 -12.84 -5.88
C PRO A 325 -9.70 -14.20 -6.39
N ALA A 326 -9.39 -14.27 -7.69
CA ALA A 326 -8.76 -15.45 -8.28
C ALA A 326 -7.34 -15.64 -7.72
N ILE A 327 -6.63 -14.53 -7.49
CA ILE A 327 -5.28 -14.51 -6.91
C ILE A 327 -5.13 -13.38 -5.89
N LEU A 328 -4.43 -13.69 -4.79
CA LEU A 328 -4.04 -12.77 -3.74
C LEU A 328 -2.51 -12.74 -3.61
N PHE A 329 -1.95 -11.54 -3.77
CA PHE A 329 -0.55 -11.24 -3.46
C PHE A 329 -0.44 -10.66 -2.05
N LEU A 330 0.21 -11.37 -1.14
CA LEU A 330 0.55 -10.90 0.20
C LEU A 330 1.91 -10.18 0.14
N VAL A 331 1.90 -8.89 0.46
CA VAL A 331 3.03 -7.99 0.21
C VAL A 331 3.95 -7.93 1.43
N GLY A 332 5.10 -8.60 1.34
CA GLY A 332 6.13 -8.64 2.39
C GLY A 332 5.86 -9.65 3.51
N GLN A 333 6.87 -9.83 4.37
CA GLN A 333 6.83 -10.86 5.41
C GLN A 333 5.83 -10.55 6.54
N SER A 334 5.68 -9.28 6.91
CA SER A 334 4.79 -8.89 8.00
C SER A 334 3.31 -9.17 7.67
N SER A 335 2.87 -8.88 6.44
CA SER A 335 1.50 -9.17 5.99
C SER A 335 1.27 -10.69 5.94
N TRP A 336 2.23 -11.46 5.39
CA TRP A 336 2.21 -12.92 5.42
C TRP A 336 2.10 -13.47 6.84
N ASN A 337 2.92 -13.00 7.78
CA ASN A 337 2.92 -13.50 9.15
C ASN A 337 1.57 -13.25 9.85
N MET A 338 0.97 -12.07 9.66
CA MET A 338 -0.36 -11.77 10.20
C MET A 338 -1.44 -12.65 9.56
N PHE A 339 -1.41 -12.78 8.23
CA PHE A 339 -2.37 -13.56 7.46
C PHE A 339 -2.27 -15.05 7.81
N HIS A 340 -1.08 -15.62 7.79
CA HIS A 340 -0.83 -17.03 8.12
C HIS A 340 -1.19 -17.34 9.58
N LYS A 341 -0.90 -16.43 10.52
CA LYS A 341 -1.30 -16.62 11.92
C LYS A 341 -2.83 -16.67 12.07
N ALA A 342 -3.57 -15.84 11.33
CA ALA A 342 -5.02 -15.77 11.44
C ALA A 342 -5.74 -16.86 10.61
N TYR A 343 -5.22 -17.20 9.44
CA TYR A 343 -5.93 -17.97 8.42
C TYR A 343 -5.11 -19.14 7.84
N GLY A 344 -3.93 -19.44 8.40
CA GLY A 344 -3.01 -20.45 7.87
C GLY A 344 -3.61 -21.86 7.80
N HIS A 345 -4.56 -22.19 8.68
CA HIS A 345 -5.28 -23.46 8.66
C HIS A 345 -6.15 -23.67 7.40
N LEU A 346 -6.43 -22.59 6.63
CA LEU A 346 -7.15 -22.63 5.36
C LEU A 346 -6.22 -22.75 4.15
N ILE A 347 -4.90 -22.71 4.36
CA ILE A 347 -3.92 -22.71 3.29
C ILE A 347 -3.58 -24.15 2.91
N GLN A 348 -3.82 -24.48 1.64
CA GLN A 348 -3.45 -25.75 1.02
C GLN A 348 -2.22 -25.52 0.15
N ALA A 349 -1.10 -26.16 0.48
CA ALA A 349 0.16 -26.04 -0.26
C ALA A 349 0.81 -27.41 -0.44
N HIS A 350 1.22 -27.71 -1.68
CA HIS A 350 1.93 -28.94 -2.02
C HIS A 350 3.15 -28.64 -2.91
N PRO A 351 4.38 -28.75 -2.40
CA PRO A 351 4.74 -29.19 -1.04
C PRO A 351 4.31 -28.19 0.05
N ALA A 352 4.32 -28.64 1.30
CA ALA A 352 4.07 -27.76 2.44
C ALA A 352 5.10 -26.62 2.49
N LEU A 353 4.65 -25.44 2.90
CA LEU A 353 5.52 -24.26 3.01
C LEU A 353 6.46 -24.39 4.22
N PRO A 354 7.70 -23.88 4.12
CA PRO A 354 8.60 -23.86 5.26
C PRO A 354 8.09 -22.90 6.35
N ASN A 355 8.18 -23.32 7.61
CA ASN A 355 7.88 -22.45 8.77
C ASN A 355 8.85 -21.26 8.85
N PHE A 356 10.10 -21.48 8.42
CA PHE A 356 11.18 -20.49 8.40
C PHE A 356 11.77 -20.43 6.99
N PRO A 357 11.18 -19.62 6.08
CA PRO A 357 11.74 -19.43 4.75
C PRO A 357 13.11 -18.76 4.82
N GLU A 358 14.12 -19.38 4.19
CA GLU A 358 15.54 -18.99 4.29
C GLU A 358 15.79 -17.52 3.90
N ASP A 359 15.21 -17.08 2.79
CA ASP A 359 15.27 -15.70 2.28
C ASP A 359 13.89 -15.02 2.39
N GLY A 360 13.15 -15.36 3.45
CA GLY A 360 11.88 -14.72 3.76
C GLY A 360 10.89 -14.72 2.58
N PRO A 361 10.36 -13.55 2.19
CA PRO A 361 9.42 -13.43 1.07
C PRO A 361 9.94 -13.93 -0.28
N TYR A 362 11.25 -13.93 -0.55
CA TYR A 362 11.77 -14.39 -1.84
C TYR A 362 11.68 -15.91 -1.96
N THR A 363 12.02 -16.65 -0.90
CA THR A 363 11.81 -18.10 -0.85
C THR A 363 10.34 -18.44 -1.07
N LEU A 364 9.42 -17.74 -0.39
CA LEU A 364 7.98 -17.96 -0.53
C LEU A 364 7.47 -17.59 -1.94
N LEU A 365 7.92 -16.47 -2.51
CA LEU A 365 7.59 -16.06 -3.88
C LEU A 365 7.94 -17.17 -4.88
N ARG A 366 9.15 -17.72 -4.79
CA ARG A 366 9.58 -18.81 -5.67
C ARG A 366 8.74 -20.07 -5.49
N LEU A 367 8.59 -20.54 -4.25
CA LEU A 367 7.81 -21.75 -3.98
C LEU A 367 6.37 -21.61 -4.48
N MET A 368 5.73 -20.46 -4.21
CA MET A 368 4.33 -20.21 -4.57
C MET A 368 4.12 -19.82 -6.05
N THR A 369 5.18 -19.57 -6.81
CA THR A 369 5.10 -19.40 -8.28
C THR A 369 5.42 -20.70 -9.01
N GLN A 370 6.17 -21.61 -8.39
CA GLN A 370 6.50 -22.93 -8.95
C GLN A 370 5.49 -24.03 -8.59
N HIS A 371 4.86 -23.92 -7.42
CA HIS A 371 3.97 -24.94 -6.86
C HIS A 371 2.62 -24.36 -6.48
N GLU A 372 1.60 -25.21 -6.39
CA GLU A 372 0.26 -24.76 -6.06
C GLU A 372 0.07 -24.48 -4.57
N CYS A 373 -0.37 -23.24 -4.29
CA CYS A 373 -0.68 -22.75 -2.95
C CYS A 373 -2.00 -21.97 -3.00
N ARG A 374 -2.99 -22.37 -2.22
CA ARG A 374 -4.33 -21.77 -2.23
C ARG A 374 -4.86 -21.53 -0.84
N LEU A 375 -5.64 -20.47 -0.68
CA LEU A 375 -6.61 -20.38 0.42
C LEU A 375 -7.88 -21.06 -0.05
N GLU A 376 -8.35 -22.06 0.69
CA GLU A 376 -9.56 -22.80 0.36
C GLU A 376 -10.53 -22.84 1.54
N PHE A 377 -11.80 -22.54 1.28
CA PHE A 377 -12.85 -22.67 2.27
C PHE A 377 -14.21 -22.89 1.62
N LYS A 378 -14.95 -23.86 2.15
CA LYS A 378 -16.31 -24.19 1.71
C LYS A 378 -17.22 -24.34 2.91
N THR A 379 -18.39 -23.72 2.86
CA THR A 379 -19.41 -23.83 3.91
C THR A 379 -20.82 -23.72 3.35
N LYS A 380 -21.82 -24.04 4.17
CA LYS A 380 -23.23 -23.78 3.91
C LYS A 380 -23.85 -23.16 5.17
N ILE A 381 -24.35 -21.94 5.04
CA ILE A 381 -24.94 -21.16 6.14
C ILE A 381 -26.34 -20.71 5.72
N ASP A 382 -27.34 -20.95 6.57
CA ASP A 382 -28.75 -20.58 6.33
C ASP A 382 -29.27 -21.03 4.95
N GLY A 383 -28.85 -22.21 4.48
CA GLY A 383 -29.25 -22.75 3.18
C GLY A 383 -28.42 -22.26 1.98
N HIS A 384 -27.56 -21.24 2.16
CA HIS A 384 -26.69 -20.70 1.11
C HIS A 384 -25.30 -21.31 1.15
N SER A 385 -24.84 -21.83 0.01
CA SER A 385 -23.47 -22.33 -0.14
C SER A 385 -22.50 -21.20 -0.43
N TYR A 386 -21.32 -21.28 0.19
CA TYR A 386 -20.20 -20.41 -0.08
C TYR A 386 -18.95 -21.24 -0.35
N ASN A 387 -18.16 -20.84 -1.34
CA ASN A 387 -16.89 -21.44 -1.66
C ASN A 387 -15.89 -20.37 -2.07
N ILE A 388 -14.66 -20.44 -1.57
CA ILE A 388 -13.54 -19.63 -2.03
C ILE A 388 -12.34 -20.54 -2.26
N SER A 389 -11.69 -20.37 -3.41
CA SER A 389 -10.42 -20.98 -3.75
C SER A 389 -9.59 -19.90 -4.43
N THR A 390 -8.67 -19.31 -3.69
CA THR A 390 -7.87 -18.16 -4.13
C THR A 390 -6.41 -18.60 -4.21
N ARG A 391 -5.78 -18.37 -5.37
CA ARG A 391 -4.33 -18.57 -5.53
C ARG A 391 -3.59 -17.63 -4.57
N LEU A 392 -2.69 -18.16 -3.75
CA LEU A 392 -1.88 -17.35 -2.83
C LEU A 392 -0.45 -17.24 -3.34
N VAL A 393 0.10 -16.03 -3.25
CA VAL A 393 1.52 -15.75 -3.49
C VAL A 393 2.00 -14.70 -2.49
N VAL A 394 3.14 -14.95 -1.86
CA VAL A 394 3.84 -13.93 -1.06
C VAL A 394 4.87 -13.25 -1.96
N THR A 395 4.96 -11.93 -1.89
CA THR A 395 5.93 -11.14 -2.64
C THR A 395 6.89 -10.41 -1.70
N PRO A 396 8.07 -9.99 -2.17
CA PRO A 396 8.85 -8.96 -1.49
C PRO A 396 8.00 -7.71 -1.21
N HIS A 397 8.42 -6.93 -0.22
CA HIS A 397 7.69 -5.74 0.21
C HIS A 397 7.76 -4.64 -0.87
N PHE A 398 6.62 -4.04 -1.21
CA PHE A 398 6.50 -3.11 -2.35
C PHE A 398 7.17 -1.74 -2.15
N SER A 399 7.41 -1.30 -0.91
CA SER A 399 7.97 0.04 -0.64
C SER A 399 9.43 0.24 -1.07
N TYR A 400 10.14 -0.81 -1.44
CA TYR A 400 11.56 -0.74 -1.80
C TYR A 400 11.74 -1.17 -3.25
N ASP A 401 12.07 -0.24 -4.13
CA ASP A 401 12.25 -0.53 -5.57
C ASP A 401 13.32 -1.60 -5.81
N THR A 402 14.34 -1.64 -4.95
CA THR A 402 15.43 -2.62 -5.02
C THR A 402 14.95 -4.04 -4.77
N ASN A 403 13.81 -4.22 -4.08
CA ASN A 403 13.19 -5.53 -3.94
C ASN A 403 12.62 -6.09 -5.25
N PHE A 404 12.39 -5.24 -6.24
CA PHE A 404 11.77 -5.62 -7.51
C PHE A 404 12.74 -5.55 -8.69
N LEU A 405 14.00 -5.18 -8.44
CA LEU A 405 15.06 -5.37 -9.42
C LEU A 405 15.21 -6.88 -9.71
N PRO A 406 15.42 -7.28 -10.98
CA PRO A 406 15.87 -8.62 -11.28
C PRO A 406 17.24 -8.85 -10.65
N GLN A 407 17.40 -9.91 -9.86
CA GLN A 407 18.53 -10.01 -8.93
C GLN A 407 18.94 -11.43 -8.62
N PHE A 408 20.22 -11.62 -8.29
CA PHE A 408 20.73 -12.88 -7.71
C PHE A 408 20.77 -12.76 -6.19
N ARG A 409 20.26 -13.78 -5.49
CA ARG A 409 20.22 -13.78 -4.02
C ARG A 409 20.82 -15.07 -3.48
N MET A 410 21.82 -14.94 -2.60
CA MET A 410 22.56 -16.07 -2.02
C MET A 410 22.76 -15.83 -0.53
N SER A 411 22.67 -16.88 0.29
CA SER A 411 23.08 -16.85 1.69
C SER A 411 24.59 -16.59 1.78
N ALA A 412 25.08 -16.21 2.96
CA ALA A 412 26.50 -15.97 3.19
C ALA A 412 27.35 -17.21 2.88
N GLU A 413 26.87 -18.39 3.26
CA GLU A 413 27.50 -19.68 3.01
C GLU A 413 27.55 -20.00 1.52
N THR A 414 26.42 -19.85 0.81
CA THR A 414 26.35 -20.08 -0.64
C THR A 414 27.24 -19.11 -1.40
N LEU A 415 27.22 -17.81 -1.05
CA LEU A 415 28.08 -16.82 -1.70
C LEU A 415 29.57 -17.13 -1.50
N LYS A 416 29.96 -17.58 -0.29
CA LYS A 416 31.34 -17.97 -0.01
C LYS A 416 31.78 -19.17 -0.85
N ALA A 417 30.92 -20.20 -0.92
CA ALA A 417 31.17 -21.37 -1.76
C ALA A 417 31.26 -20.98 -3.25
N PHE A 418 30.30 -20.20 -3.74
CA PHE A 418 30.25 -19.67 -5.09
C PHE A 418 31.51 -18.88 -5.45
N THR A 419 31.94 -17.96 -4.58
CA THR A 419 33.14 -17.13 -4.80
C THR A 419 34.41 -17.97 -4.88
N THR A 420 34.47 -19.07 -4.14
CA THR A 420 35.59 -20.01 -4.17
C THR A 420 35.61 -20.82 -5.47
N ALA A 421 34.44 -21.30 -5.90
CA ALA A 421 34.30 -22.12 -7.11
C ALA A 421 34.39 -21.30 -8.42
N HIS A 422 33.91 -20.05 -8.39
CA HIS A 422 33.68 -19.21 -9.57
C HIS A 422 34.16 -17.76 -9.36
N PRO A 423 35.46 -17.52 -9.11
CA PRO A 423 35.97 -16.21 -8.71
C PRO A 423 35.73 -15.11 -9.75
N ASP A 424 35.81 -15.40 -11.05
CA ASP A 424 35.58 -14.41 -12.10
C ASP A 424 34.10 -13.99 -12.19
N ALA A 425 33.17 -14.93 -12.00
CA ALA A 425 31.74 -14.65 -11.98
C ALA A 425 31.37 -13.85 -10.72
N ALA A 426 31.95 -14.18 -9.56
CA ALA A 426 31.77 -13.42 -8.34
C ALA A 426 32.32 -11.98 -8.49
N LYS A 427 33.50 -11.82 -9.09
CA LYS A 427 34.06 -10.49 -9.41
C LYS A 427 33.13 -9.70 -10.32
N PHE A 428 32.55 -10.32 -11.33
CA PHE A 428 31.57 -9.68 -12.21
C PHE A 428 30.36 -9.15 -11.41
N LEU A 429 29.76 -9.96 -10.55
CA LEU A 429 28.63 -9.54 -9.71
C LEU A 429 28.96 -8.33 -8.82
N HIS A 430 30.21 -8.23 -8.35
CA HIS A 430 30.64 -7.15 -7.45
C HIS A 430 31.08 -5.87 -8.17
N THR A 431 31.52 -5.95 -9.43
CA THR A 431 32.24 -4.85 -10.10
C THR A 431 31.60 -4.36 -11.38
N ASP A 432 30.67 -5.10 -11.98
CA ASP A 432 29.98 -4.66 -13.19
C ASP A 432 29.06 -3.48 -12.87
N ALA A 433 29.13 -2.41 -13.68
CA ALA A 433 28.37 -1.19 -13.48
C ALA A 433 26.85 -1.35 -13.66
N ARG A 434 26.38 -2.50 -14.16
CA ARG A 434 24.95 -2.87 -14.24
C ARG A 434 24.46 -3.55 -12.96
N MET A 435 25.33 -3.81 -11.99
CA MET A 435 25.00 -4.45 -10.72
C MET A 435 24.89 -3.44 -9.58
N GLN A 436 23.89 -3.64 -8.73
CA GLN A 436 23.72 -2.99 -7.44
C GLN A 436 23.82 -4.06 -6.36
N VAL A 437 24.84 -3.93 -5.51
CA VAL A 437 25.07 -4.87 -4.41
C VAL A 437 24.35 -4.36 -3.17
N GLU A 438 23.51 -5.21 -2.60
CA GLU A 438 22.83 -4.96 -1.34
C GLU A 438 23.14 -6.05 -0.33
N LYS A 439 23.09 -5.68 0.95
CA LYS A 439 23.14 -6.61 2.08
C LYS A 439 21.80 -6.56 2.81
N PRO A 440 20.76 -7.25 2.30
CA PRO A 440 19.50 -7.37 2.99
C PRO A 440 19.65 -7.84 4.44
N ALA A 441 18.67 -7.49 5.27
CA ALA A 441 18.55 -8.10 6.59
C ALA A 441 18.37 -9.62 6.44
N GLY A 442 19.00 -10.41 7.33
CA GLY A 442 18.96 -11.88 7.28
C GLY A 442 20.20 -12.55 6.69
N GLY A 443 21.26 -11.80 6.37
CA GLY A 443 22.56 -12.39 6.01
C GLY A 443 22.70 -12.82 4.55
N PHE A 444 21.69 -12.56 3.73
CA PHE A 444 21.77 -12.73 2.27
C PHE A 444 22.57 -11.60 1.63
N ALA A 445 23.22 -11.92 0.51
CA ALA A 445 23.72 -10.95 -0.44
C ALA A 445 22.78 -10.89 -1.64
N ALA A 446 22.46 -9.68 -2.07
CA ALA A 446 21.64 -9.44 -3.26
C ALA A 446 22.43 -8.65 -4.31
N PHE A 447 22.37 -9.12 -5.55
CA PHE A 447 23.02 -8.52 -6.70
C PHE A 447 21.95 -8.14 -7.71
N GLY A 448 21.41 -6.93 -7.58
CA GLY A 448 20.35 -6.40 -8.43
C GLY A 448 20.88 -5.88 -9.76
N ILE A 449 20.19 -6.22 -10.84
CA ILE A 449 20.51 -5.76 -12.19
C ILE A 449 19.73 -4.47 -12.46
N VAL A 450 20.42 -3.33 -12.49
CA VAL A 450 19.77 -2.01 -12.62
C VAL A 450 19.43 -1.64 -14.07
N LYS A 451 20.04 -2.32 -15.05
CA LYS A 451 19.77 -2.15 -16.49
C LYS A 451 20.24 -3.35 -17.31
N ASP A 452 19.72 -3.46 -18.53
CA ASP A 452 20.14 -4.45 -19.55
C ASP A 452 20.06 -5.91 -19.09
N THR A 453 19.03 -6.27 -18.32
CA THR A 453 18.83 -7.61 -17.73
C THR A 453 19.05 -8.75 -18.72
N ALA A 454 18.46 -8.68 -19.91
CA ALA A 454 18.62 -9.74 -20.91
C ALA A 454 20.09 -9.92 -21.37
N ALA A 455 20.84 -8.83 -21.53
CA ALA A 455 22.25 -8.87 -21.93
C ALA A 455 23.12 -9.42 -20.79
N VAL A 456 22.86 -9.02 -19.55
CA VAL A 456 23.53 -9.57 -18.35
C VAL A 456 23.32 -11.08 -18.25
N LEU A 457 22.08 -11.56 -18.39
CA LEU A 457 21.78 -12.99 -18.32
C LEU A 457 22.41 -13.77 -19.48
N ALA A 458 22.45 -13.20 -20.68
CA ALA A 458 23.15 -13.80 -21.81
C ALA A 458 24.65 -13.90 -21.56
N GLU A 459 25.26 -12.83 -21.05
CA GLU A 459 26.68 -12.78 -20.71
C GLU A 459 27.05 -13.81 -19.63
N ILE A 460 26.22 -13.98 -18.61
CA ILE A 460 26.41 -15.02 -17.59
C ILE A 460 26.42 -16.42 -18.23
N LYS A 461 25.46 -16.70 -19.12
CA LYS A 461 25.39 -18.00 -19.80
C LYS A 461 26.58 -18.25 -20.72
N THR A 462 27.11 -17.21 -21.37
CA THR A 462 28.19 -17.36 -22.37
C THR A 462 29.59 -17.29 -21.75
N LYS A 463 29.86 -16.30 -20.88
CA LYS A 463 31.20 -16.05 -20.32
C LYS A 463 31.44 -16.85 -19.04
N PHE A 464 30.39 -17.12 -18.27
CA PHE A 464 30.47 -17.82 -16.98
C PHE A 464 29.69 -19.13 -17.03
N ALA A 465 29.80 -19.88 -18.13
CA ALA A 465 28.99 -21.08 -18.39
C ALA A 465 29.03 -22.11 -17.25
N SER A 466 30.19 -22.30 -16.60
CA SER A 466 30.34 -23.20 -15.46
C SER A 466 29.64 -22.72 -14.17
N ALA A 467 29.41 -21.41 -14.02
CA ALA A 467 28.72 -20.80 -12.88
C ALA A 467 27.23 -20.53 -13.16
N ALA A 468 26.82 -20.55 -14.43
CA ALA A 468 25.53 -20.06 -14.88
C ALA A 468 24.35 -20.83 -14.27
N SER A 469 24.45 -22.15 -14.08
CA SER A 469 23.38 -22.94 -13.46
C SER A 469 23.14 -22.55 -12.01
N GLU A 470 24.19 -22.32 -11.23
CA GLU A 470 24.10 -21.92 -9.83
C GLU A 470 23.55 -20.49 -9.71
N LEU A 471 24.04 -19.56 -10.54
CA LEU A 471 23.52 -18.19 -10.58
C LEU A 471 22.05 -18.14 -10.99
N LEU A 472 21.66 -18.85 -12.04
CA LEU A 472 20.26 -18.86 -12.49
C LEU A 472 19.35 -19.57 -11.48
N ALA A 473 19.87 -20.55 -10.73
CA ALA A 473 19.17 -21.10 -9.58
C ALA A 473 19.03 -20.07 -8.46
N ALA A 474 19.91 -19.08 -8.32
CA ALA A 474 19.79 -17.98 -7.35
C ALA A 474 19.04 -16.73 -7.88
N TYR A 475 18.54 -16.77 -9.12
CA TYR A 475 17.94 -15.60 -9.78
C TYR A 475 16.45 -15.41 -9.43
N TYR A 476 16.07 -14.15 -9.24
CA TYR A 476 14.71 -13.70 -8.99
C TYR A 476 14.39 -12.52 -9.89
N ASP A 477 13.21 -12.53 -10.50
CA ASP A 477 12.63 -11.37 -11.17
C ASP A 477 11.17 -11.26 -10.70
N PRO A 478 10.93 -10.55 -9.58
CA PRO A 478 9.61 -10.57 -8.96
C PRO A 478 8.49 -10.09 -9.88
N HIS A 479 8.73 -9.06 -10.69
CA HIS A 479 7.72 -8.60 -11.66
C HIS A 479 7.40 -9.68 -12.70
N GLN A 480 8.42 -10.34 -13.29
CA GLN A 480 8.19 -11.40 -14.26
C GLN A 480 7.59 -12.67 -13.65
N MET A 481 7.97 -13.03 -12.43
CA MET A 481 7.41 -14.18 -11.73
C MET A 481 5.92 -13.98 -11.45
N MET A 482 5.51 -12.78 -11.00
CA MET A 482 4.11 -12.45 -10.79
C MET A 482 3.33 -12.41 -12.12
N ALA A 483 3.86 -11.76 -13.16
CA ALA A 483 3.19 -11.66 -14.45
C ALA A 483 3.07 -13.01 -15.17
N GLY A 484 4.11 -13.84 -15.07
CA GLY A 484 4.14 -15.20 -15.61
C GLY A 484 3.07 -16.09 -14.97
N LEU A 485 2.88 -15.97 -13.65
CA LEU A 485 1.81 -16.69 -12.96
C LEU A 485 0.42 -16.24 -13.42
N LEU A 486 0.17 -14.94 -13.62
CA LEU A 486 -1.11 -14.46 -14.17
C LEU A 486 -1.36 -15.03 -15.57
N ALA A 487 -0.33 -15.07 -16.42
CA ALA A 487 -0.40 -15.67 -17.75
C ALA A 487 -0.68 -17.18 -17.71
N GLU A 488 -0.08 -17.90 -16.76
CA GLU A 488 -0.35 -19.31 -16.51
C GLU A 488 -1.81 -19.54 -16.07
N MET A 489 -2.29 -18.78 -15.08
CA MET A 489 -3.66 -18.88 -14.58
C MET A 489 -4.68 -18.61 -15.70
N PHE A 490 -4.44 -17.59 -16.53
CA PHE A 490 -5.26 -17.32 -17.71
C PHE A 490 -5.26 -18.49 -18.69
N SER A 491 -4.08 -19.04 -19.01
CA SER A 491 -3.95 -20.18 -19.92
C SER A 491 -4.65 -21.45 -19.41
N LYS A 492 -4.75 -21.61 -18.08
CA LYS A 492 -5.48 -22.69 -17.40
C LYS A 492 -6.99 -22.42 -17.25
N GLY A 493 -7.50 -21.29 -17.73
CA GLY A 493 -8.91 -20.90 -17.58
C GLY A 493 -9.32 -20.51 -16.15
N GLN A 494 -8.34 -20.26 -15.27
CA GLN A 494 -8.58 -19.82 -13.89
C GLN A 494 -8.78 -18.30 -13.79
N MET A 495 -8.46 -17.58 -14.87
CA MET A 495 -8.77 -16.18 -15.08
C MET A 495 -9.33 -16.04 -16.51
N ALA A 496 -10.25 -15.11 -16.69
CA ALA A 496 -10.85 -14.82 -17.98
C ALA A 496 -10.79 -13.32 -18.27
N TYR A 497 -10.90 -12.98 -19.55
CA TYR A 497 -10.94 -11.60 -20.03
C TYR A 497 -12.30 -11.34 -20.68
N THR A 498 -12.89 -10.20 -20.35
CA THR A 498 -14.14 -9.71 -20.94
C THR A 498 -13.80 -8.60 -21.92
N PRO A 499 -14.06 -8.79 -23.23
CA PRO A 499 -13.83 -7.75 -24.22
C PRO A 499 -14.64 -6.50 -23.97
N ALA A 500 -14.15 -5.38 -24.51
CA ALA A 500 -14.82 -4.11 -24.55
C ALA A 500 -16.22 -4.26 -25.15
N LYS A 501 -17.21 -3.66 -24.49
CA LYS A 501 -18.62 -3.71 -24.93
C LYS A 501 -19.32 -2.43 -24.52
N ASN A 502 -20.18 -1.91 -25.40
CA ASN A 502 -21.02 -0.74 -25.14
C ASN A 502 -20.24 0.49 -24.61
N GLY A 503 -19.03 0.74 -25.14
CA GLY A 503 -18.20 1.87 -24.72
C GLY A 503 -17.40 1.65 -23.44
N HIS A 504 -17.51 0.50 -22.78
CA HIS A 504 -16.62 0.11 -21.68
C HIS A 504 -15.35 -0.55 -22.24
N ALA A 505 -14.19 -0.17 -21.70
CA ALA A 505 -12.92 -0.84 -21.99
C ALA A 505 -12.99 -2.31 -21.55
N GLY A 506 -12.26 -3.19 -22.23
CA GLY A 506 -12.21 -4.60 -21.85
C GLY A 506 -11.35 -4.81 -20.60
N PHE A 507 -11.70 -5.80 -19.81
CA PHE A 507 -11.25 -5.96 -18.43
C PHE A 507 -11.11 -7.43 -18.03
N LEU A 508 -10.40 -7.74 -16.94
CA LEU A 508 -10.42 -9.11 -16.41
C LEU A 508 -11.77 -9.44 -15.80
N SER A 509 -12.35 -10.59 -16.15
CA SER A 509 -13.66 -11.02 -15.66
C SER A 509 -13.72 -10.94 -14.14
N ARG A 510 -14.78 -10.28 -13.63
CA ARG A 510 -14.97 -10.06 -12.20
C ARG A 510 -15.18 -11.39 -11.49
N SER A 511 -14.68 -11.50 -10.26
CA SER A 511 -14.86 -12.68 -9.42
C SER A 511 -16.33 -13.01 -9.14
N ASP A 512 -16.61 -14.27 -8.82
CA ASP A 512 -17.96 -14.78 -8.61
C ASP A 512 -18.73 -14.10 -7.47
N GLY A 513 -20.04 -13.99 -7.65
CA GLY A 513 -20.97 -13.51 -6.65
C GLY A 513 -21.33 -12.03 -6.82
N PRO A 514 -22.46 -11.64 -6.21
CA PRO A 514 -23.05 -10.31 -6.38
C PRO A 514 -22.20 -9.22 -5.72
N CYS A 515 -22.45 -7.97 -6.11
CA CYS A 515 -21.91 -6.78 -5.46
C CYS A 515 -22.76 -5.55 -5.79
N THR A 516 -23.17 -4.80 -4.78
CA THR A 516 -23.96 -3.56 -4.90
C THR A 516 -23.17 -2.32 -4.44
N PHE A 517 -21.85 -2.44 -4.29
CA PHE A 517 -21.03 -1.34 -3.79
C PHE A 517 -21.22 -0.02 -4.56
N CYS A 518 -21.34 -0.05 -5.88
CA CYS A 518 -21.46 1.19 -6.67
C CYS A 518 -22.91 1.71 -6.76
N VAL A 519 -23.91 0.88 -6.50
CA VAL A 519 -25.35 1.19 -6.64
C VAL A 519 -26.12 0.46 -5.55
N ASN A 520 -26.57 1.20 -4.54
CA ASN A 520 -27.33 0.69 -3.40
C ASN A 520 -28.22 1.81 -2.78
N ASP A 521 -28.92 1.48 -1.71
CA ASP A 521 -29.86 2.41 -1.04
C ASP A 521 -29.16 3.58 -0.32
N ARG A 522 -27.86 3.48 -0.03
CA ARG A 522 -27.08 4.53 0.63
C ARG A 522 -26.47 5.50 -0.36
N TRP A 523 -26.00 4.99 -1.49
CA TRP A 523 -25.42 5.80 -2.55
C TRP A 523 -25.53 5.13 -3.92
N SER A 524 -25.48 5.96 -4.96
CA SER A 524 -25.43 5.53 -6.36
C SER A 524 -24.43 6.39 -7.11
N PHE A 525 -23.35 5.78 -7.60
CA PHE A 525 -22.33 6.50 -8.36
C PHE A 525 -22.82 6.76 -9.79
N PRO A 526 -22.47 7.90 -10.41
CA PRO A 526 -22.91 8.23 -11.77
C PRO A 526 -22.58 7.17 -12.83
N GLN A 527 -21.45 6.47 -12.67
CA GLN A 527 -21.01 5.43 -13.59
C GLN A 527 -21.69 4.07 -13.35
N GLY A 528 -22.45 3.92 -12.25
CA GLY A 528 -23.04 2.66 -11.83
C GLY A 528 -22.00 1.55 -11.62
N CYS A 529 -22.42 0.30 -11.82
CA CYS A 529 -21.52 -0.86 -11.89
C CYS A 529 -21.47 -1.38 -13.33
N PRO A 530 -20.35 -1.21 -14.06
CA PRO A 530 -20.27 -1.63 -15.47
C PRO A 530 -20.18 -3.16 -15.65
N TYR A 531 -20.21 -3.91 -14.54
CA TYR A 531 -19.88 -5.33 -14.52
C TYR A 531 -21.07 -6.27 -14.33
N GLY A 532 -22.30 -5.75 -14.28
CA GLY A 532 -23.50 -6.57 -14.13
C GLY A 532 -23.66 -7.23 -12.75
N LYS A 533 -22.92 -6.76 -11.73
CA LYS A 533 -22.89 -7.34 -10.39
C LYS A 533 -24.11 -7.03 -9.52
N PRO A 534 -24.75 -5.86 -9.61
CA PRO A 534 -26.01 -5.58 -8.92
C PRO A 534 -27.16 -6.49 -9.39
N GLU A 535 -27.13 -6.94 -10.64
CA GLU A 535 -28.17 -7.78 -11.27
C GLU A 535 -28.08 -9.26 -10.84
N GLU A 536 -26.95 -9.68 -10.27
CA GLU A 536 -26.81 -11.01 -9.69
C GLU A 536 -27.69 -11.18 -8.44
N LYS A 537 -28.09 -12.42 -8.13
CA LYS A 537 -28.88 -12.72 -6.93
C LYS A 537 -28.08 -12.37 -5.68
N GLN A 538 -28.53 -11.34 -4.96
CA GLN A 538 -27.89 -10.84 -3.74
C GLN A 538 -27.89 -11.89 -2.62
N TYR A 539 -26.82 -11.90 -1.83
CA TYR A 539 -26.80 -12.66 -0.58
C TYR A 539 -27.68 -11.97 0.48
N PRO A 540 -28.31 -12.72 1.40
CA PRO A 540 -28.96 -12.10 2.55
C PRO A 540 -27.99 -11.24 3.36
N ALA A 541 -28.46 -10.12 3.90
CA ALA A 541 -27.68 -9.27 4.77
C ALA A 541 -27.08 -10.08 5.94
N GLY A 542 -25.81 -9.84 6.25
CA GLY A 542 -25.08 -10.57 7.29
C GLY A 542 -24.59 -11.98 6.90
N PHE A 543 -24.99 -12.55 5.77
CA PHE A 543 -24.50 -13.87 5.34
C PHE A 543 -22.97 -13.92 5.24
N LEU A 544 -22.36 -12.97 4.54
CA LEU A 544 -20.89 -12.93 4.37
C LEU A 544 -20.16 -12.64 5.69
N ASN A 545 -20.79 -11.93 6.64
CA ASN A 545 -20.26 -11.79 8.00
C ASN A 545 -20.18 -13.15 8.71
N LYS A 546 -21.22 -13.99 8.59
CA LYS A 546 -21.20 -15.35 9.14
C LYS A 546 -20.17 -16.24 8.45
N VAL A 547 -19.97 -16.07 7.14
CA VAL A 547 -18.90 -16.77 6.40
C VAL A 547 -17.52 -16.39 6.95
N ALA A 548 -17.23 -15.09 7.11
CA ALA A 548 -15.97 -14.63 7.69
C ALA A 548 -15.76 -15.17 9.11
N ALA A 549 -16.80 -15.17 9.95
CA ALA A 549 -16.74 -15.75 11.29
C ALA A 549 -16.45 -17.27 11.25
N ALA A 550 -17.05 -18.01 10.32
CA ALA A 550 -16.81 -19.44 10.16
C ALA A 550 -15.38 -19.74 9.68
N MET A 551 -14.79 -18.89 8.84
CA MET A 551 -13.38 -18.98 8.44
C MET A 551 -12.41 -18.69 9.58
N LEU A 552 -12.81 -17.93 10.60
CA LEU A 552 -12.01 -17.72 11.81
C LEU A 552 -12.12 -18.88 12.79
N GLY A 553 -13.31 -19.49 12.91
CA GLY A 553 -13.61 -20.52 13.91
C GLY A 553 -12.87 -21.86 13.75
N GLY A 554 -12.00 -22.00 12.74
CA GLY A 554 -11.11 -23.15 12.57
C GLY A 554 -9.76 -23.03 13.28
N THR A 555 -9.50 -21.93 14.01
CA THR A 555 -8.27 -21.69 14.78
C THR A 555 -8.30 -22.23 16.19
#